data_AF-A0A0Q9YEH4-F1
#
_entry.id   AF-A0A0Q9YEH4-F1
#
_cell.length_a   1.000
_cell.length_b   1.000
_cell.length_c   1.000
_cell.angle_alpha   90.00
_cell.angle_beta   90.00
_cell.angle_gamma   90.00
#
_symmetry.space_group_name_H-M   'P 1'
#
loop_
_entity.id
_entity.type
_entity.pdbx_description
1 polymer ?
#
loop_
_entity_poly.entity_id
_entity_poly.type
_entity_poly.pdbx_seq_one_letter_code
_entity_poly.pdbx_strand_id
1 'polypeptide(L)'
;MKIFQKIFLYISFVSFILYSQIVKSSFSLDTLEVTCAGIEVMGVDRDTAKEIRKLSTMQVGEAFRLSESNQYCEETIKQLKNKLPFDDMKCSYMALSNGDFYFVLDIIPTDMPIRYRVIPEPSHAVKKLPKELISLYEKLNERRIELMHNHVEYEESYDKGFFDSDDPVMHGIAKKLSVLAKKHNHELLNIIHFSKDIEERRTAGILLSWSQHPSNLSYIAKADLLQDSDSAVRNNVARSYIHFMSQVKDKAALRDIIPAYCKMAMLPLHSDRNKALYSIREVIKHHPDLVSAIDQECKSNISYIAEMSIIDDVGGVAKQILVLVKNT
;
A
#
# COMPACT_ATOMS: atom_id res chain seq x y z
N MET A 1 11.53 -25.70 -26.18
CA MET A 1 12.51 -25.02 -25.29
C MET A 1 13.20 -23.90 -26.07
N LYS A 2 13.11 -22.64 -25.61
CA LYS A 2 13.69 -21.39 -26.21
C LYS A 2 12.83 -20.51 -27.16
N ILE A 3 11.50 -20.44 -27.01
CA ILE A 3 10.69 -19.37 -27.66
C ILE A 3 9.71 -18.65 -26.69
N PHE A 4 9.48 -19.17 -25.48
CA PHE A 4 8.54 -18.56 -24.50
C PHE A 4 9.17 -17.54 -23.53
N GLN A 5 10.41 -17.10 -23.76
CA GLN A 5 11.17 -16.26 -22.82
C GLN A 5 11.12 -14.74 -23.10
N LYS A 6 10.28 -14.28 -24.04
CA LYS A 6 10.21 -12.84 -24.42
C LYS A 6 8.83 -12.21 -24.38
N ILE A 7 7.82 -12.92 -23.88
CA ILE A 7 6.58 -12.30 -23.40
C ILE A 7 6.81 -12.01 -21.91
N PHE A 8 7.82 -11.19 -21.63
CA PHE A 8 8.09 -10.66 -20.30
C PHE A 8 7.09 -9.52 -20.13
N LEU A 9 5.92 -9.84 -19.56
CA LEU A 9 5.02 -8.84 -19.01
C LEU A 9 5.74 -8.15 -17.86
N TYR A 10 6.46 -7.06 -18.16
CA TYR A 10 6.72 -6.02 -17.18
C TYR A 10 5.39 -5.27 -16.99
N ILE A 11 4.50 -5.86 -16.19
CA ILE A 11 3.33 -5.14 -15.67
C ILE A 11 3.90 -4.08 -14.74
N SER A 12 3.97 -2.84 -15.22
CA SER A 12 4.15 -1.67 -14.37
C SER A 12 3.19 -1.76 -13.20
N PHE A 13 3.75 -1.64 -12.00
CA PHE A 13 3.13 -1.88 -10.71
C PHE A 13 1.98 -0.89 -10.43
N VAL A 14 0.81 -1.13 -11.03
CA VAL A 14 -0.45 -0.53 -10.62
C VAL A 14 -0.99 -1.39 -9.49
N SER A 15 -0.73 -0.96 -8.26
CA SER A 15 -1.51 -1.45 -7.12
C SER A 15 -2.97 -1.08 -7.39
N PHE A 16 -3.76 -2.08 -7.80
CA PHE A 16 -5.16 -1.94 -8.16
C PHE A 16 -5.97 -1.53 -6.93
N ILE A 17 -6.23 -0.23 -6.81
CA ILE A 17 -7.40 0.31 -6.12
C ILE A 17 -8.18 1.07 -7.18
N LEU A 18 -8.80 0.33 -8.10
CA LEU A 18 -9.71 0.93 -9.07
C LEU A 18 -11.10 1.00 -8.44
N TYR A 19 -11.54 2.24 -8.27
CA TYR A 19 -12.95 2.56 -8.18
C TYR A 19 -13.72 2.09 -9.40
N SER A 20 -14.94 1.69 -9.11
CA SER A 20 -16.05 1.49 -10.02
C SER A 20 -16.44 2.78 -10.75
N GLN A 21 -15.64 3.23 -11.71
CA GLN A 21 -16.14 4.07 -12.79
C GLN A 21 -15.81 3.45 -14.14
N ILE A 22 -16.91 3.15 -14.83
CA ILE A 22 -17.03 2.39 -16.06
C ILE A 22 -16.32 3.14 -17.19
N VAL A 23 -15.17 2.63 -17.62
CA VAL A 23 -14.74 2.72 -19.01
C VAL A 23 -14.71 1.29 -19.51
N LYS A 24 -15.56 0.97 -20.50
CA LYS A 24 -15.61 -0.35 -21.14
C LYS A 24 -14.25 -0.64 -21.79
N SER A 25 -13.35 -1.31 -21.08
CA SER A 25 -12.14 -1.90 -21.65
C SER A 25 -12.48 -3.25 -22.29
N SER A 26 -11.85 -3.56 -23.43
CA SER A 26 -11.82 -4.92 -23.99
C SER A 26 -10.78 -5.81 -23.29
N PHE A 27 -9.88 -5.21 -22.51
CA PHE A 27 -9.05 -5.92 -21.53
C PHE A 27 -9.83 -6.03 -20.23
N SER A 28 -10.58 -7.12 -20.08
CA SER A 28 -11.18 -7.45 -18.79
C SER A 28 -10.22 -8.35 -18.01
N LEU A 29 -9.84 -7.90 -16.81
CA LEU A 29 -9.16 -8.75 -15.83
C LEU A 29 -9.94 -10.05 -15.56
N ASP A 30 -11.24 -10.08 -15.87
CA ASP A 30 -12.10 -11.25 -15.74
C ASP A 30 -11.67 -12.44 -16.62
N THR A 31 -10.80 -12.20 -17.61
CA THR A 31 -10.29 -13.25 -18.50
C THR A 31 -8.85 -13.68 -18.18
N LEU A 32 -8.19 -13.01 -17.23
CA LEU A 32 -6.80 -13.32 -16.89
C LEU A 32 -6.75 -14.57 -16.00
N GLU A 33 -6.23 -15.65 -16.58
CA GLU A 33 -5.90 -16.88 -15.85
C GLU A 33 -4.51 -16.73 -15.23
N VAL A 34 -4.41 -16.99 -13.93
CA VAL A 34 -3.17 -16.91 -13.15
C VAL A 34 -3.00 -18.18 -12.33
N THR A 35 -1.77 -18.49 -11.94
CA THR A 35 -1.45 -19.62 -11.07
C THR A 35 -1.15 -19.14 -9.66
N CYS A 36 -1.76 -19.78 -8.66
CA CYS A 36 -1.46 -19.52 -7.26
C CYS A 36 -0.03 -19.97 -6.92
N ALA A 37 0.88 -19.02 -6.73
CA ALA A 37 2.26 -19.26 -6.33
C ALA A 37 2.41 -19.56 -4.83
N GLY A 38 1.45 -19.14 -4.00
CA GLY A 38 1.51 -19.35 -2.57
C GLY A 38 0.32 -18.81 -1.80
N ILE A 39 0.18 -19.27 -0.56
CA ILE A 39 -0.81 -18.78 0.41
C ILE A 39 -0.04 -18.25 1.63
N GLU A 40 0.02 -16.93 1.74
CA GLU A 40 0.54 -16.23 2.91
C GLU A 40 -0.51 -16.30 4.03
N VAL A 41 -0.07 -16.66 5.25
CA VAL A 41 -0.94 -16.68 6.43
C VAL A 41 -0.22 -15.91 7.54
N MET A 42 -0.87 -14.86 8.01
CA MET A 42 -0.36 -13.92 9.02
C MET A 42 -1.30 -13.85 10.21
N GLY A 43 -0.80 -13.42 11.38
CA GLY A 43 -1.57 -13.22 12.61
C GLY A 43 -1.72 -14.47 13.50
N VAL A 44 -1.02 -15.55 13.19
CA VAL A 44 -0.97 -16.81 13.97
C VAL A 44 0.45 -17.35 14.07
N ASP A 45 0.66 -18.39 14.88
CA ASP A 45 1.92 -19.13 14.91
C ASP A 45 2.14 -20.00 13.66
N ARG A 46 3.35 -20.57 13.53
CA ARG A 46 3.78 -21.35 12.37
C ARG A 46 2.96 -22.62 12.13
N ASP A 47 2.57 -23.33 13.17
CA ASP A 47 1.90 -24.62 13.01
C ASP A 47 0.45 -24.42 12.65
N THR A 48 -0.21 -23.44 13.28
CA THR A 48 -1.53 -22.95 12.89
C THR A 48 -1.53 -22.43 11.45
N ALA A 49 -0.52 -21.66 11.04
CA ALA A 49 -0.40 -21.19 9.67
C ALA A 49 -0.25 -22.35 8.65
N LYS A 50 0.47 -23.42 8.99
CA LYS A 50 0.56 -24.62 8.14
C LYS A 50 -0.78 -25.35 8.04
N GLU A 51 -1.53 -25.43 9.13
CA GLU A 51 -2.86 -26.02 9.14
C GLU A 51 -3.83 -25.24 8.27
N ILE A 52 -3.88 -23.90 8.40
CA ILE A 52 -4.70 -23.03 7.57
C ILE A 52 -4.42 -23.24 6.07
N ARG A 53 -3.14 -23.32 5.66
CA ARG A 53 -2.79 -23.57 4.26
C ARG A 53 -3.33 -24.90 3.74
N LYS A 54 -3.35 -25.96 4.56
CA LYS A 54 -3.95 -27.27 4.20
C LYS A 54 -5.48 -27.20 4.09
N LEU A 55 -6.10 -26.26 4.80
CA LEU A 55 -7.55 -26.08 4.85
C LEU A 55 -8.06 -25.03 3.86
N SER A 56 -7.19 -24.30 3.16
CA SER A 56 -7.63 -23.35 2.12
C SER A 56 -8.26 -24.08 0.94
N THR A 57 -9.24 -23.46 0.30
CA THR A 57 -9.89 -24.00 -0.90
C THR A 57 -8.97 -23.90 -2.11
N MET A 58 -8.15 -22.86 -2.18
CA MET A 58 -7.11 -22.69 -3.18
C MET A 58 -5.88 -23.54 -2.83
N GLN A 59 -5.24 -24.16 -3.83
CA GLN A 59 -3.97 -24.85 -3.64
C GLN A 59 -2.83 -24.17 -4.42
N VAL A 60 -1.60 -24.33 -3.93
CA VAL A 60 -0.41 -23.84 -4.65
C VAL A 60 -0.26 -24.62 -5.96
N GLY A 61 -0.08 -23.89 -7.06
CA GLY A 61 -0.02 -24.43 -8.43
C GLY A 61 -1.38 -24.51 -9.13
N GLU A 62 -2.48 -24.22 -8.43
CA GLU A 62 -3.82 -24.17 -9.04
C GLU A 62 -3.98 -22.93 -9.92
N ALA A 63 -4.53 -23.12 -11.12
CA ALA A 63 -4.88 -22.04 -12.02
C ALA A 63 -6.31 -21.57 -11.74
N PHE A 64 -6.52 -20.26 -11.75
CA PHE A 64 -7.84 -19.67 -11.52
C PHE A 64 -7.95 -18.33 -12.26
N ARG A 65 -9.19 -17.84 -12.45
CA ARG A 65 -9.40 -16.52 -13.06
C ARG A 65 -9.33 -15.44 -12.01
N LEU A 66 -8.69 -14.33 -12.33
CA LEU A 66 -8.56 -13.22 -11.38
C LEU A 66 -9.92 -12.66 -10.92
N SER A 67 -10.96 -12.67 -11.76
CA SER A 67 -12.33 -12.31 -11.35
C SER A 67 -12.92 -13.20 -10.25
N GLU A 68 -12.43 -14.43 -10.10
CA GLU A 68 -12.91 -15.40 -9.13
C GLU A 68 -12.19 -15.26 -7.77
N SER A 69 -11.14 -14.42 -7.67
CA SER A 69 -10.30 -14.32 -6.47
C SER A 69 -11.10 -13.99 -5.20
N ASN A 70 -12.12 -13.14 -5.31
CA ASN A 70 -12.98 -12.78 -4.17
C ASN A 70 -13.81 -13.97 -3.69
N GLN A 71 -14.35 -14.77 -4.63
CA GLN A 71 -15.09 -15.98 -4.29
C GLN A 71 -14.18 -16.98 -3.56
N TYR A 72 -12.97 -17.22 -4.05
CA TYR A 72 -11.99 -18.09 -3.37
C TYR A 72 -11.67 -17.61 -1.95
N CYS A 73 -11.51 -16.30 -1.77
CA CYS A 73 -11.31 -15.69 -0.46
C CYS A 73 -12.49 -15.95 0.49
N GLU A 74 -13.71 -15.71 0.04
CA GLU A 74 -14.93 -15.94 0.83
C GLU A 74 -15.11 -17.41 1.22
N GLU A 75 -14.92 -18.32 0.26
CA GLU A 75 -15.02 -19.76 0.47
C GLU A 75 -13.96 -20.28 1.45
N THR A 76 -12.70 -19.83 1.29
CA THR A 76 -11.62 -20.17 2.22
C THR A 76 -11.95 -19.67 3.63
N ILE A 77 -12.35 -18.40 3.80
CA ILE A 77 -12.73 -17.86 5.12
C ILE A 77 -13.86 -18.67 5.73
N LYS A 78 -14.92 -18.96 4.97
CA LYS A 78 -16.06 -19.76 5.43
C LYS A 78 -15.64 -21.16 5.88
N GLN A 79 -14.76 -21.82 5.11
CA GLN A 79 -14.24 -23.14 5.46
C GLN A 79 -13.41 -23.11 6.74
N LEU A 80 -12.57 -22.09 6.92
CA LEU A 80 -11.74 -21.92 8.11
C LEU A 80 -12.59 -21.65 9.35
N LYS A 81 -13.62 -20.78 9.28
CA LYS A 81 -14.52 -20.49 10.40
C LYS A 81 -15.27 -21.71 10.92
N ASN A 82 -15.54 -22.68 10.04
CA ASN A 82 -16.20 -23.93 10.43
C ASN A 82 -15.28 -24.91 11.16
N LYS A 83 -13.95 -24.71 11.09
CA LYS A 83 -12.95 -25.65 11.60
C LYS A 83 -12.08 -25.09 12.72
N LEU A 84 -11.88 -23.77 12.73
CA LEU A 84 -10.96 -23.06 13.62
C LEU A 84 -11.70 -21.93 14.34
N PRO A 85 -11.33 -21.62 15.60
CA PRO A 85 -12.01 -20.64 16.43
C PRO A 85 -11.55 -19.20 16.12
N PHE A 86 -11.56 -18.81 14.84
CA PHE A 86 -11.19 -17.46 14.41
C PHE A 86 -12.42 -16.64 14.03
N ASP A 87 -12.65 -15.56 14.75
CA ASP A 87 -13.81 -14.70 14.55
C ASP A 87 -13.60 -13.72 13.37
N ASP A 88 -12.40 -13.16 13.26
CA ASP A 88 -12.07 -12.14 12.27
C ASP A 88 -10.86 -12.55 11.42
N MET A 89 -11.08 -12.54 10.12
CA MET A 89 -10.12 -12.93 9.10
C MET A 89 -10.32 -12.05 7.88
N LYS A 90 -9.22 -11.61 7.27
CA LYS A 90 -9.21 -10.90 6.01
C LYS A 90 -8.49 -11.73 4.96
N CYS A 91 -9.06 -11.77 3.77
CA CYS A 91 -8.42 -12.37 2.62
C CYS A 91 -8.23 -11.31 1.55
N SER A 92 -7.05 -11.30 0.95
CA SER A 92 -6.72 -10.46 -0.18
C SER A 92 -5.80 -11.23 -1.11
N TYR A 93 -5.43 -10.61 -2.22
CA TYR A 93 -4.49 -11.20 -3.15
C TYR A 93 -3.40 -10.23 -3.58
N MET A 94 -2.29 -10.80 -4.01
CA MET A 94 -1.08 -10.10 -4.44
C MET A 94 -0.68 -10.63 -5.81
N ALA A 95 -0.49 -9.75 -6.78
CA ALA A 95 0.23 -10.07 -8.00
C ALA A 95 1.63 -9.44 -7.91
N LEU A 96 2.67 -10.26 -8.01
CA LEU A 96 4.05 -9.81 -8.08
C LEU A 96 4.45 -9.51 -9.53
N SER A 97 5.49 -8.70 -9.72
CA SER A 97 5.99 -8.31 -11.05
C SER A 97 6.56 -9.47 -11.86
N ASN A 98 6.94 -10.57 -11.21
CA ASN A 98 7.37 -11.80 -11.87
C ASN A 98 6.19 -12.66 -12.38
N GLY A 99 4.95 -12.20 -12.19
CA GLY A 99 3.73 -12.92 -12.56
C GLY A 99 3.21 -13.87 -11.49
N ASP A 100 3.91 -14.01 -10.35
CA ASP A 100 3.46 -14.86 -9.25
C ASP A 100 2.25 -14.23 -8.55
N PHE A 101 1.27 -15.08 -8.25
CA PHE A 101 0.06 -14.65 -7.56
C PHE A 101 -0.07 -15.32 -6.19
N TYR A 102 -0.29 -14.52 -5.15
CA TYR A 102 -0.44 -15.03 -3.78
C TYR A 102 -1.82 -14.70 -3.23
N PHE A 103 -2.41 -15.66 -2.52
CA PHE A 103 -3.49 -15.36 -1.57
C PHE A 103 -2.88 -14.98 -0.23
N VAL A 104 -3.40 -13.93 0.38
CA VAL A 104 -2.98 -13.47 1.70
C VAL A 104 -4.16 -13.59 2.65
N LEU A 105 -3.99 -14.44 3.66
CA LEU A 105 -4.93 -14.62 4.77
C LEU A 105 -4.35 -13.98 6.03
N ASP A 106 -5.03 -12.95 6.50
CA ASP A 106 -4.70 -12.22 7.72
C ASP A 106 -5.70 -12.63 8.81
N ILE A 107 -5.21 -13.33 9.84
CA ILE A 107 -5.98 -13.65 11.05
C ILE A 107 -5.84 -12.49 12.02
N ILE A 108 -6.96 -12.00 12.54
CA ILE A 108 -6.95 -10.85 13.46
C ILE A 108 -7.12 -11.41 14.89
N PRO A 109 -6.10 -11.26 15.77
CA PRO A 109 -6.19 -11.77 17.13
C PRO A 109 -7.30 -11.09 17.92
N THR A 110 -8.12 -11.89 18.61
CA THR A 110 -9.26 -11.39 19.41
C THR A 110 -8.81 -10.52 20.59
N ASP A 111 -7.60 -10.72 21.08
CA ASP A 111 -6.98 -10.00 22.20
C ASP A 111 -6.25 -8.71 21.79
N MET A 112 -6.04 -8.49 20.50
CA MET A 112 -5.43 -7.27 19.95
C MET A 112 -6.39 -6.55 19.00
N PRO A 113 -7.37 -5.81 19.54
CA PRO A 113 -8.30 -5.06 18.71
C PRO A 113 -7.54 -4.02 17.89
N ILE A 114 -7.70 -4.09 16.57
CA ILE A 114 -7.12 -3.11 15.66
C ILE A 114 -7.70 -1.74 15.94
N ARG A 115 -6.82 -0.78 16.24
CA ARG A 115 -7.23 0.60 16.52
C ARG A 115 -7.03 1.45 15.27
N TYR A 116 -8.11 1.59 14.50
CA TYR A 116 -8.20 2.65 13.51
C TYR A 116 -8.48 3.99 14.21
N ARG A 117 -8.01 5.09 13.62
CA ARG A 117 -8.33 6.43 14.08
C ARG A 117 -9.82 6.70 13.90
N VAL A 118 -10.39 7.49 14.81
CA VAL A 118 -11.72 8.04 14.64
C VAL A 118 -11.58 9.33 13.82
N ILE A 119 -12.37 9.48 12.76
CA ILE A 119 -12.41 10.73 11.99
C ILE A 119 -13.03 11.83 12.87
N PRO A 120 -12.26 12.83 13.33
CA PRO A 120 -12.79 13.84 14.24
C PRO A 120 -13.81 14.74 13.57
N GLU A 121 -14.66 15.37 14.38
CA GLU A 121 -15.54 16.43 13.91
C GLU A 121 -14.73 17.71 13.65
N PRO A 122 -14.85 18.33 12.48
CA PRO A 122 -14.08 19.53 12.18
C PRO A 122 -14.67 20.74 12.89
N SER A 123 -13.81 21.64 13.38
CA SER A 123 -14.27 22.92 13.97
C SER A 123 -14.84 23.89 12.94
N HIS A 124 -14.56 23.67 11.65
CA HIS A 124 -15.01 24.47 10.51
C HIS A 124 -15.35 23.57 9.32
N ALA A 125 -16.13 24.08 8.37
CA ALA A 125 -16.42 23.32 7.14
C ALA A 125 -15.12 22.92 6.42
N VAL A 126 -14.97 21.64 6.11
CA VAL A 126 -13.83 21.13 5.33
C VAL A 126 -13.94 21.69 3.91
N LYS A 127 -12.98 22.52 3.54
CA LYS A 127 -12.93 23.13 2.20
C LYS A 127 -12.65 22.05 1.16
N LYS A 128 -13.49 21.97 0.13
CA LYS A 128 -13.31 21.05 -1.00
C LYS A 128 -12.07 21.40 -1.82
N LEU A 129 -11.48 20.38 -2.46
CA LEU A 129 -10.40 20.60 -3.41
C LEU A 129 -10.87 21.40 -4.64
N PRO A 130 -10.00 22.22 -5.25
CA PRO A 130 -10.31 22.86 -6.51
C PRO A 130 -10.64 21.83 -7.59
N LYS A 131 -11.70 22.07 -8.36
CA LYS A 131 -12.10 21.18 -9.48
C LYS A 131 -10.97 20.97 -10.49
N GLU A 132 -10.14 21.99 -10.71
CA GLU A 132 -8.97 21.89 -11.59
C GLU A 132 -7.94 20.86 -11.12
N LEU A 133 -7.69 20.80 -9.81
CA LEU A 133 -6.74 19.83 -9.24
C LEU A 133 -7.24 18.39 -9.44
N ILE A 134 -8.53 18.16 -9.19
CA ILE A 134 -9.19 16.87 -9.41
C ILE A 134 -9.14 16.50 -10.91
N SER A 135 -9.53 17.43 -11.80
CA SER A 135 -9.54 17.19 -13.24
C SER A 135 -8.16 16.88 -13.83
N LEU A 136 -7.09 17.49 -13.31
CA LEU A 136 -5.73 17.16 -13.72
C LEU A 136 -5.34 15.74 -13.30
N TYR A 137 -5.73 15.31 -12.10
CA TYR A 137 -5.48 13.95 -11.65
C TYR A 137 -6.26 12.93 -12.48
N GLU A 138 -7.53 13.20 -12.79
CA GLU A 138 -8.35 12.37 -13.68
C GLU A 138 -7.69 12.21 -15.05
N LYS A 139 -7.24 13.31 -15.69
CA LYS A 139 -6.52 13.27 -16.97
C LYS A 139 -5.20 12.50 -16.92
N LEU A 140 -4.46 12.62 -15.81
CA LEU A 140 -3.24 11.83 -15.62
C LEU A 140 -3.57 10.34 -15.57
N ASN A 141 -4.63 9.95 -14.85
CA ASN A 141 -5.06 8.56 -14.75
C ASN A 141 -5.61 8.02 -16.08
N GLU A 142 -6.40 8.80 -16.82
CA GLU A 142 -6.87 8.48 -18.16
C GLU A 142 -5.68 8.18 -19.10
N ARG A 143 -4.63 9.02 -19.07
CA ARG A 143 -3.43 8.81 -19.86
C ARG A 143 -2.69 7.52 -19.46
N ARG A 144 -2.59 7.22 -18.16
CA ARG A 144 -1.98 5.94 -17.68
C ARG A 144 -2.74 4.72 -18.22
N ILE A 145 -4.08 4.77 -18.18
CA ILE A 145 -4.94 3.70 -18.70
C ILE A 145 -4.76 3.56 -20.21
N GLU A 146 -4.71 4.67 -20.94
CA GLU A 146 -4.46 4.68 -22.38
C GLU A 146 -3.10 4.03 -22.74
N LEU A 147 -2.03 4.41 -22.05
CA LEU A 147 -0.70 3.84 -22.24
C LEU A 147 -0.68 2.33 -21.96
N MET A 148 -1.31 1.91 -20.87
CA MET A 148 -1.43 0.50 -20.51
C MET A 148 -2.18 -0.31 -21.58
N HIS A 149 -3.30 0.21 -22.10
CA HIS A 149 -4.06 -0.46 -23.17
C HIS A 149 -3.27 -0.56 -24.48
N ASN A 150 -2.41 0.42 -24.76
CA ASN A 150 -1.58 0.43 -25.96
C ASN A 150 -0.24 -0.29 -25.77
N HIS A 151 -0.01 -0.92 -24.60
CA HIS A 151 1.25 -1.56 -24.23
C HIS A 151 2.46 -0.63 -24.41
N VAL A 152 2.27 0.66 -24.13
CA VAL A 152 3.33 1.66 -24.17
C VAL A 152 3.93 1.78 -22.77
N GLU A 153 5.19 1.42 -22.66
CA GLU A 153 5.96 1.56 -21.43
C GLU A 153 6.33 3.02 -21.17
N TYR A 154 6.45 3.36 -19.89
CA TYR A 154 6.95 4.64 -19.41
C TYR A 154 7.66 4.43 -18.08
N GLU A 155 8.65 5.27 -17.79
CA GLU A 155 9.40 5.25 -16.53
C GLU A 155 8.80 6.27 -15.55
N GLU A 156 8.57 5.84 -14.30
CA GLU A 156 8.18 6.70 -13.19
C GLU A 156 9.43 7.26 -12.50
N SER A 157 9.44 8.55 -12.14
CA SER A 157 10.53 9.19 -11.41
C SER A 157 10.01 10.05 -10.25
N TYR A 158 10.82 10.15 -9.20
CA TYR A 158 10.56 10.98 -8.01
C TYR A 158 11.67 12.01 -7.75
N ASP A 159 12.62 12.16 -8.66
CA ASP A 159 13.86 12.93 -8.45
C ASP A 159 13.61 14.44 -8.30
N LYS A 160 12.43 14.91 -8.73
CA LYS A 160 12.02 16.32 -8.67
C LYS A 160 11.21 16.67 -7.41
N GLY A 161 11.09 15.74 -6.46
CA GLY A 161 10.28 15.91 -5.25
C GLY A 161 8.78 15.96 -5.54
N PHE A 162 8.34 15.21 -6.56
CA PHE A 162 6.96 14.83 -6.82
C PHE A 162 6.93 13.63 -7.78
N PHE A 163 5.80 12.94 -7.87
CA PHE A 163 5.58 11.87 -8.86
C PHE A 163 5.56 12.42 -10.30
N ASP A 164 6.53 11.98 -11.11
CA ASP A 164 6.72 12.36 -12.51
C ASP A 164 6.91 11.12 -13.40
N SER A 165 6.91 11.31 -14.71
CA SER A 165 7.19 10.25 -15.68
C SER A 165 7.90 10.79 -16.93
N ASP A 166 8.45 9.89 -17.74
CA ASP A 166 9.07 10.24 -19.03
C ASP A 166 8.07 10.46 -20.18
N ASP A 167 6.82 9.96 -20.08
CA ASP A 167 5.75 10.30 -21.03
C ASP A 167 5.48 11.83 -21.03
N PRO A 168 5.60 12.51 -22.19
CA PRO A 168 5.51 13.98 -22.25
C PRO A 168 4.17 14.56 -21.78
N VAL A 169 3.06 13.81 -21.97
CA VAL A 169 1.71 14.25 -21.58
C VAL A 169 1.57 14.20 -20.07
N MET A 170 1.88 13.04 -19.48
CA MET A 170 1.89 12.86 -18.03
C MET A 170 2.87 13.80 -17.34
N HIS A 171 4.06 13.99 -17.90
CA HIS A 171 5.04 14.96 -17.41
C HIS A 171 4.47 16.39 -17.33
N GLY A 172 3.81 16.84 -18.39
CA GLY A 172 3.15 18.14 -18.45
C GLY A 172 2.04 18.30 -17.41
N ILE A 173 1.28 17.23 -17.15
CA ILE A 173 0.23 17.21 -16.13
C ILE A 173 0.83 17.19 -14.72
N ALA A 174 1.83 16.34 -14.47
CA ALA A 174 2.51 16.20 -13.19
C ALA A 174 3.13 17.52 -12.70
N LYS A 175 3.74 18.30 -13.61
CA LYS A 175 4.22 19.66 -13.32
C LYS A 175 3.12 20.58 -12.81
N LYS A 176 1.95 20.59 -13.47
CA LYS A 176 0.80 21.41 -13.07
C LYS A 176 0.21 20.94 -11.74
N LEU A 177 0.09 19.62 -11.57
CA LEU A 177 -0.32 19.00 -10.30
C LEU A 177 0.62 19.41 -9.17
N SER A 178 1.93 19.41 -9.37
CA SER A 178 2.88 19.80 -8.30
C SER A 178 2.67 21.24 -7.86
N VAL A 179 2.47 22.18 -8.78
CA VAL A 179 2.21 23.59 -8.44
C VAL A 179 0.92 23.73 -7.63
N LEU A 180 -0.18 23.10 -8.10
CA LEU A 180 -1.49 23.23 -7.44
C LEU A 180 -1.56 22.45 -6.12
N ALA A 181 -1.04 21.23 -6.06
CA ALA A 181 -1.02 20.41 -4.86
C ALA A 181 -0.20 21.07 -3.73
N LYS A 182 0.95 21.68 -4.06
CA LYS A 182 1.74 22.46 -3.08
C LYS A 182 0.95 23.66 -2.56
N LYS A 183 0.26 24.40 -3.45
CA LYS A 183 -0.59 25.53 -3.07
C LYS A 183 -1.75 25.12 -2.15
N HIS A 184 -2.30 23.92 -2.36
CA HIS A 184 -3.44 23.38 -1.62
C HIS A 184 -3.06 22.30 -0.60
N ASN A 185 -1.80 22.29 -0.15
CA ASN A 185 -1.28 21.26 0.74
C ASN A 185 -2.06 21.15 2.05
N HIS A 186 -2.41 22.30 2.63
CA HIS A 186 -3.18 22.34 3.88
C HIS A 186 -4.59 21.78 3.69
N GLU A 187 -5.27 22.11 2.59
CA GLU A 187 -6.57 21.53 2.26
C GLU A 187 -6.49 20.01 2.03
N LEU A 188 -5.45 19.51 1.36
CA LEU A 188 -5.23 18.07 1.19
C LEU A 188 -5.15 17.36 2.56
N LEU A 189 -4.32 17.86 3.46
CA LEU A 189 -4.18 17.30 4.81
C LEU A 189 -5.47 17.39 5.62
N ASN A 190 -6.20 18.52 5.55
CA ASN A 190 -7.46 18.68 6.26
C ASN A 190 -8.55 17.75 5.74
N ILE A 191 -8.63 17.52 4.43
CA ILE A 191 -9.59 16.57 3.86
C ILE A 191 -9.28 15.17 4.36
N ILE A 192 -8.02 14.74 4.29
CA ILE A 192 -7.63 13.43 4.83
C ILE A 192 -7.98 13.39 6.31
N HIS A 193 -7.66 14.42 7.10
CA HIS A 193 -7.90 14.41 8.54
C HIS A 193 -9.39 14.32 8.89
N PHE A 194 -10.23 15.16 8.28
CA PHE A 194 -11.57 15.48 8.77
C PHE A 194 -12.74 15.07 7.85
N SER A 195 -12.52 14.85 6.55
CA SER A 195 -13.64 14.56 5.65
C SER A 195 -14.26 13.21 6.01
N LYS A 196 -15.59 13.19 6.13
CA LYS A 196 -16.37 11.96 6.33
C LYS A 196 -16.50 11.16 5.03
N ASP A 197 -16.27 11.79 3.88
CA ASP A 197 -16.29 11.15 2.57
C ASP A 197 -14.98 10.38 2.32
N ILE A 198 -15.09 9.07 2.13
CA ILE A 198 -13.94 8.18 1.88
C ILE A 198 -13.26 8.53 0.55
N GLU A 199 -14.02 8.92 -0.49
CA GLU A 199 -13.47 9.27 -1.80
C GLU A 199 -12.57 10.49 -1.74
N GLU A 200 -13.04 11.51 -1.01
CA GLU A 200 -12.30 12.75 -0.83
C GLU A 200 -10.99 12.46 -0.10
N ARG A 201 -11.02 11.62 0.96
CA ARG A 201 -9.81 11.20 1.67
C ARG A 201 -8.85 10.41 0.79
N ARG A 202 -9.36 9.43 0.03
CA ARG A 202 -8.54 8.61 -0.88
C ARG A 202 -7.85 9.47 -1.93
N THR A 203 -8.61 10.36 -2.58
CA THR A 203 -8.12 11.28 -3.61
C THR A 203 -7.09 12.26 -3.05
N ALA A 204 -7.37 12.88 -1.90
CA ALA A 204 -6.44 13.78 -1.24
C ALA A 204 -5.13 13.05 -0.83
N GLY A 205 -5.24 11.82 -0.34
CA GLY A 205 -4.09 10.97 -0.02
C GLY A 205 -3.18 10.71 -1.23
N ILE A 206 -3.74 10.49 -2.43
CA ILE A 206 -2.96 10.33 -3.66
C ILE A 206 -2.30 11.64 -4.07
N LEU A 207 -3.06 12.74 -4.04
CA LEU A 207 -2.60 14.07 -4.43
C LEU A 207 -1.45 14.61 -3.57
N LEU A 208 -1.24 14.07 -2.35
CA LEU A 208 -0.05 14.37 -1.55
C LEU A 208 1.27 14.02 -2.27
N SER A 209 1.26 13.07 -3.21
CA SER A 209 2.42 12.70 -4.05
C SER A 209 2.97 13.85 -4.90
N TRP A 210 2.17 14.90 -5.13
CA TRP A 210 2.60 16.10 -5.87
C TRP A 210 2.88 17.31 -4.97
N SER A 211 2.41 17.27 -3.72
CA SER A 211 2.71 18.29 -2.71
C SER A 211 4.07 18.05 -2.05
N GLN A 212 4.27 16.84 -1.50
CA GLN A 212 5.50 16.33 -0.85
C GLN A 212 6.25 17.35 0.05
N HIS A 213 5.51 18.15 0.80
CA HIS A 213 6.12 19.10 1.74
C HIS A 213 6.66 18.36 2.99
N PRO A 214 7.95 18.49 3.37
CA PRO A 214 8.54 17.73 4.49
C PRO A 214 7.79 17.87 5.82
N SER A 215 7.23 19.05 6.11
CA SER A 215 6.45 19.29 7.34
C SER A 215 5.19 18.43 7.46
N ASN A 216 4.76 17.80 6.36
CA ASN A 216 3.58 16.94 6.37
C ASN A 216 3.82 15.67 7.18
N LEU A 217 5.06 15.19 7.30
CA LEU A 217 5.36 13.95 8.04
C LEU A 217 4.98 14.07 9.51
N SER A 218 5.40 15.15 10.19
CA SER A 218 4.98 15.38 11.59
C SER A 218 3.47 15.52 11.72
N TYR A 219 2.78 16.12 10.74
CA TYR A 219 1.33 16.23 10.76
C TYR A 219 0.66 14.86 10.58
N ILE A 220 1.10 14.07 9.58
CA ILE A 220 0.62 12.71 9.30
C ILE A 220 0.75 11.84 10.54
N ALA A 221 1.90 11.91 11.23
CA ALA A 221 2.15 11.18 12.47
C ALA A 221 1.20 11.62 13.61
N LYS A 222 1.13 12.93 13.89
CA LYS A 222 0.34 13.49 15.00
C LYS A 222 -1.17 13.32 14.82
N ALA A 223 -1.64 13.32 13.57
CA ALA A 223 -3.04 13.12 13.22
C ALA A 223 -3.40 11.63 13.00
N ASP A 224 -2.44 10.72 13.22
CA ASP A 224 -2.57 9.27 12.99
C ASP A 224 -3.13 8.94 11.59
N LEU A 225 -2.78 9.70 10.54
CA LEU A 225 -3.40 9.52 9.21
C LEU A 225 -3.09 8.15 8.57
N LEU A 226 -2.00 7.51 9.00
CA LEU A 226 -1.64 6.13 8.62
C LEU A 226 -2.48 5.07 9.34
N GLN A 227 -3.43 5.48 10.18
CA GLN A 227 -4.38 4.62 10.89
C GLN A 227 -5.82 4.92 10.46
N ASP A 228 -6.05 5.55 9.29
CA ASP A 228 -7.40 5.71 8.72
C ASP A 228 -8.14 4.37 8.68
N SER A 229 -9.46 4.37 8.86
CA SER A 229 -10.26 3.14 8.76
C SER A 229 -10.20 2.54 7.36
N ASP A 230 -10.00 3.37 6.35
CA ASP A 230 -9.89 2.97 4.96
C ASP A 230 -8.45 2.63 4.55
N SER A 231 -8.23 1.43 4.03
CA SER A 231 -6.89 0.95 3.65
C SER A 231 -6.31 1.70 2.46
N ALA A 232 -7.13 2.18 1.53
CA ALA A 232 -6.62 2.95 0.41
C ALA A 232 -6.10 4.31 0.87
N VAL A 233 -6.78 4.97 1.81
CA VAL A 233 -6.29 6.21 2.42
C VAL A 233 -4.91 6.00 3.05
N ARG A 234 -4.76 4.99 3.93
CA ARG A 234 -3.47 4.68 4.58
C ARG A 234 -2.36 4.45 3.55
N ASN A 235 -2.62 3.60 2.56
CA ASN A 235 -1.65 3.24 1.52
C ASN A 235 -1.29 4.44 0.63
N ASN A 236 -2.24 5.28 0.26
CA ASN A 236 -2.00 6.46 -0.56
C ASN A 236 -1.16 7.51 0.20
N VAL A 237 -1.45 7.73 1.48
CA VAL A 237 -0.66 8.61 2.34
C VAL A 237 0.77 8.07 2.50
N ALA A 238 0.93 6.77 2.79
CA ALA A 238 2.25 6.14 2.92
C ALA A 238 3.06 6.22 1.61
N ARG A 239 2.45 5.83 0.48
CA ARG A 239 3.09 5.83 -0.85
C ARG A 239 3.52 7.24 -1.26
N SER A 240 2.78 8.27 -0.86
CA SER A 240 3.10 9.65 -1.24
C SER A 240 4.45 10.14 -0.73
N TYR A 241 5.02 9.52 0.31
CA TYR A 241 6.30 9.95 0.90
C TYR A 241 7.41 8.91 0.83
N ILE A 242 7.10 7.64 0.55
CA ILE A 242 8.08 6.53 0.59
C ILE A 242 9.34 6.82 -0.24
N HIS A 243 9.19 7.37 -1.45
CA HIS A 243 10.30 7.71 -2.36
C HIS A 243 10.99 9.04 -2.02
N PHE A 244 10.39 9.84 -1.14
CA PHE A 244 10.90 11.14 -0.72
C PHE A 244 11.64 11.09 0.62
N MET A 245 11.44 10.03 1.43
CA MET A 245 11.99 9.93 2.78
C MET A 245 13.50 10.14 2.85
N SER A 246 14.25 9.59 1.89
CA SER A 246 15.70 9.74 1.80
C SER A 246 16.18 11.17 1.55
N GLN A 247 15.28 12.06 1.09
CA GLN A 247 15.56 13.46 0.79
C GLN A 247 15.15 14.40 1.94
N VAL A 248 14.42 13.90 2.95
CA VAL A 248 13.93 14.70 4.07
C VAL A 248 15.07 15.02 5.03
N LYS A 249 15.39 16.30 5.18
CA LYS A 249 16.44 16.76 6.12
C LYS A 249 15.96 16.90 7.56
N ASP A 250 14.65 17.03 7.77
CA ASP A 250 14.06 17.19 9.09
C ASP A 250 14.03 15.86 9.84
N LYS A 251 15.08 15.59 10.63
CA LYS A 251 15.20 14.39 11.45
C LYS A 251 14.11 14.28 12.53
N ALA A 252 13.55 15.39 13.00
CA ALA A 252 12.49 15.34 13.99
C ALA A 252 11.19 14.80 13.36
N ALA A 253 10.86 15.29 12.15
CA ALA A 253 9.72 14.77 11.39
C ALA A 253 9.87 13.30 11.01
N LEU A 254 11.09 12.88 10.64
CA LEU A 254 11.41 11.46 10.39
C LEU A 254 11.30 10.59 11.65
N ARG A 255 11.75 11.11 12.80
CA ARG A 255 11.60 10.43 14.09
C ARG A 255 10.14 10.27 14.48
N ASP A 256 9.31 11.29 14.26
CA ASP A 256 7.88 11.27 14.57
C ASP A 256 7.10 10.26 13.71
N ILE A 257 7.46 10.11 12.42
CA ILE A 257 6.72 9.24 11.49
C ILE A 257 7.05 7.75 11.63
N ILE A 258 8.25 7.38 12.11
CA ILE A 258 8.65 5.98 12.29
C ILE A 258 7.62 5.20 13.15
N PRO A 259 7.23 5.66 14.35
CA PRO A 259 6.19 5.00 15.14
C PRO A 259 4.84 4.87 14.42
N ALA A 260 4.47 5.86 13.59
CA ALA A 260 3.21 5.80 12.82
C ALA A 260 3.25 4.70 11.75
N TYR A 261 4.40 4.49 11.09
CA TYR A 261 4.60 3.35 10.21
C TYR A 261 4.64 2.02 10.98
N CYS A 262 5.27 1.99 12.16
CA CYS A 262 5.25 0.81 13.02
C CYS A 262 3.81 0.36 13.33
N LYS A 263 2.94 1.28 13.74
CA LYS A 263 1.51 1.02 13.95
C LYS A 263 0.83 0.52 12.66
N MET A 264 1.12 1.13 11.51
CA MET A 264 0.56 0.70 10.22
C MET A 264 1.01 -0.72 9.84
N ALA A 265 2.26 -1.10 10.13
CA ALA A 265 2.77 -2.46 9.87
C ALA A 265 2.13 -3.54 10.74
N MET A 266 1.40 -3.18 11.79
CA MET A 266 0.63 -4.12 12.61
C MET A 266 -0.80 -4.34 12.07
N LEU A 267 -1.22 -3.58 11.05
CA LEU A 267 -2.55 -3.73 10.46
C LEU A 267 -2.65 -5.01 9.61
N PRO A 268 -3.82 -5.65 9.56
CA PRO A 268 -4.03 -6.98 8.98
C PRO A 268 -4.25 -6.91 7.46
N LEU A 269 -3.39 -6.19 6.74
CA LEU A 269 -3.37 -6.20 5.29
C LEU A 269 -1.93 -6.19 4.80
N HIS A 270 -1.67 -7.00 3.78
CA HIS A 270 -0.34 -7.03 3.15
C HIS A 270 0.09 -5.65 2.66
N SER A 271 -0.80 -4.90 2.01
CA SER A 271 -0.47 -3.57 1.49
C SER A 271 -0.01 -2.60 2.58
N ASP A 272 -0.65 -2.65 3.76
CA ASP A 272 -0.23 -1.84 4.91
C ASP A 272 1.18 -2.21 5.37
N ARG A 273 1.45 -3.52 5.55
CA ARG A 273 2.79 -4.04 5.90
C ARG A 273 3.84 -3.64 4.88
N ASN A 274 3.56 -3.84 3.60
CA ASN A 274 4.44 -3.51 2.48
C ASN A 274 4.84 -2.03 2.54
N LYS A 275 3.86 -1.11 2.51
CA LYS A 275 4.17 0.33 2.48
C LYS A 275 4.84 0.83 3.75
N ALA A 276 4.44 0.30 4.92
CA ALA A 276 5.06 0.66 6.17
C ALA A 276 6.53 0.20 6.26
N LEU A 277 6.81 -1.06 5.93
CA LEU A 277 8.17 -1.62 6.01
C LEU A 277 9.11 -0.97 5.02
N TYR A 278 8.68 -0.76 3.76
CA TYR A 278 9.51 -0.03 2.79
C TYR A 278 9.79 1.41 3.28
N SER A 279 8.81 2.08 3.89
CA SER A 279 9.01 3.44 4.44
C SER A 279 9.99 3.44 5.61
N ILE A 280 9.85 2.52 6.58
CA ILE A 280 10.78 2.37 7.71
C ILE A 280 12.19 2.08 7.20
N ARG A 281 12.34 1.12 6.27
CA ARG A 281 13.63 0.77 5.68
C ARG A 281 14.29 1.98 5.02
N GLU A 282 13.53 2.75 4.25
CA GLU A 282 14.06 3.91 3.53
C GLU A 282 14.59 4.98 4.49
N VAL A 283 13.87 5.24 5.59
CA VAL A 283 14.32 6.18 6.64
C VAL A 283 15.59 5.68 7.31
N ILE A 284 15.61 4.43 7.80
CA ILE A 284 16.77 3.89 8.54
C ILE A 284 18.01 3.73 7.65
N LYS A 285 17.84 3.34 6.39
CA LYS A 285 18.95 3.22 5.42
C LYS A 285 19.70 4.54 5.25
N HIS A 286 19.00 5.68 5.26
CA HIS A 286 19.59 7.01 5.05
C HIS A 286 19.88 7.77 6.35
N HIS A 287 19.19 7.40 7.44
CA HIS A 287 19.32 8.01 8.76
C HIS A 287 19.44 6.93 9.85
N PRO A 288 20.56 6.18 9.90
CA PRO A 288 20.74 5.07 10.83
C PRO A 288 20.65 5.50 12.30
N ASP A 289 20.99 6.75 12.62
CA ASP A 289 20.84 7.31 13.97
C ASP A 289 19.39 7.36 14.47
N LEU A 290 18.40 7.16 13.59
CA LEU A 290 16.98 7.09 13.93
C LEU A 290 16.48 5.68 14.28
N VAL A 291 17.35 4.65 14.30
CA VAL A 291 16.99 3.29 14.73
C VAL A 291 16.35 3.28 16.13
N SER A 292 16.76 4.20 17.01
CA SER A 292 16.19 4.32 18.36
C SER A 292 14.70 4.70 18.39
N ALA A 293 14.15 5.20 17.27
CA ALA A 293 12.72 5.50 17.13
C ALA A 293 11.86 4.23 16.88
N ILE A 294 12.50 3.10 16.59
CA ILE A 294 11.85 1.79 16.49
C ILE A 294 11.83 1.19 17.90
N ASP A 295 10.67 1.24 18.55
CA ASP A 295 10.46 0.65 19.86
C ASP A 295 10.48 -0.90 19.86
N GLN A 296 10.39 -1.49 21.05
CA GLN A 296 10.48 -2.94 21.21
C GLN A 296 9.27 -3.69 20.63
N GLU A 297 8.09 -3.08 20.65
CA GLU A 297 6.88 -3.66 20.08
C GLU A 297 7.01 -3.74 18.55
N CYS A 298 7.43 -2.64 17.92
CA CYS A 298 7.70 -2.58 16.50
C CYS A 298 8.81 -3.55 16.08
N LYS A 299 9.92 -3.65 16.84
CA LYS A 299 10.98 -4.64 16.58
C LYS A 299 10.47 -6.08 16.63
N SER A 300 9.63 -6.39 17.61
CA SER A 300 9.01 -7.72 17.75
C SER A 300 8.10 -8.03 16.56
N ASN A 301 7.27 -7.06 16.15
CA ASN A 301 6.40 -7.22 14.97
C ASN A 301 7.21 -7.38 13.66
N ILE A 302 8.25 -6.56 13.44
CA ILE A 302 9.12 -6.72 12.27
C ILE A 302 9.81 -8.10 12.27
N SER A 303 10.23 -8.59 13.45
CA SER A 303 10.80 -9.93 13.59
C SER A 303 9.80 -11.02 13.25
N TYR A 304 8.58 -10.90 13.76
CA TYR A 304 7.47 -11.79 13.42
C TYR A 304 7.19 -11.81 11.90
N ILE A 305 7.12 -10.63 11.27
CA ILE A 305 6.88 -10.53 9.82
C ILE A 305 8.03 -11.17 9.03
N ALA A 306 9.28 -10.89 9.40
CA ALA A 306 10.46 -11.47 8.76
C ALA A 306 10.47 -13.01 8.84
N GLU A 307 9.88 -13.56 9.90
CA GLU A 307 9.80 -14.99 10.16
C GLU A 307 8.63 -15.68 9.45
N MET A 308 7.48 -15.01 9.38
CA MET A 308 6.20 -15.61 8.98
C MET A 308 5.83 -15.34 7.53
N SER A 309 6.19 -14.17 6.99
CA SER A 309 5.85 -13.79 5.62
C SER A 309 6.65 -14.62 4.63
N ILE A 310 5.93 -15.19 3.66
CA ILE A 310 6.52 -15.96 2.56
C ILE A 310 6.79 -15.09 1.32
N ILE A 311 6.28 -13.85 1.33
CA ILE A 311 6.37 -12.93 0.20
C ILE A 311 7.55 -11.99 0.45
N ASP A 312 8.49 -11.93 -0.50
CA ASP A 312 9.77 -11.25 -0.30
C ASP A 312 9.63 -9.73 -0.12
N ASP A 313 8.63 -9.11 -0.74
CA ASP A 313 8.38 -7.68 -0.63
C ASP A 313 7.86 -7.23 0.75
N VAL A 314 7.53 -8.18 1.64
CA VAL A 314 7.22 -7.93 3.04
C VAL A 314 8.25 -8.63 3.94
N GLY A 315 8.39 -9.96 3.85
CA GLY A 315 9.31 -10.74 4.67
C GLY A 315 10.79 -10.42 4.40
N GLY A 316 11.17 -10.24 3.14
CA GLY A 316 12.52 -9.86 2.74
C GLY A 316 12.87 -8.44 3.20
N VAL A 317 11.94 -7.50 3.05
CA VAL A 317 12.10 -6.11 3.53
C VAL A 317 12.23 -6.06 5.05
N ALA A 318 11.43 -6.82 5.79
CA ALA A 318 11.54 -6.94 7.23
C ALA A 318 12.92 -7.47 7.66
N LYS A 319 13.44 -8.51 6.98
CA LYS A 319 14.82 -9.03 7.22
C LYS A 319 15.87 -7.94 6.99
N GLN A 320 15.75 -7.15 5.92
CA GLN A 320 16.66 -6.04 5.64
C GLN A 320 16.66 -4.99 6.76
N ILE A 321 15.48 -4.63 7.30
CA ILE A 321 15.39 -3.71 8.43
C ILE A 321 16.10 -4.28 9.67
N LEU A 322 15.89 -5.55 10.00
CA LEU A 322 16.53 -6.18 11.15
C LEU A 322 18.07 -6.22 11.03
N VAL A 323 18.60 -6.37 9.81
CA VAL A 323 20.05 -6.25 9.55
C VAL A 323 20.53 -4.83 9.83
N LEU A 324 19.81 -3.81 9.35
CA LEU A 324 20.17 -2.40 9.61
C LEU A 324 20.13 -2.06 11.10
N VAL A 325 19.12 -2.55 11.82
CA VAL A 325 18.97 -2.34 13.27
C VAL A 325 20.09 -2.98 14.09
N LYS A 326 20.64 -4.12 13.66
CA LYS A 326 21.75 -4.80 14.35
C LYS A 326 23.11 -4.15 14.13
N ASN A 327 23.27 -3.42 13.04
CA ASN A 327 24.54 -2.83 12.62
C ASN A 327 24.74 -1.37 13.11
N THR A 328 23.79 -0.85 13.91
CA THR A 328 23.81 0.52 14.47
C THR A 328 23.94 0.45 15.98
#